data_AF-A0A7S0TAP9-F1
#
_entry.id   AF-A0A7S0TAP9-F1
#
_cell.length_a   1.000
_cell.length_b   1.000
_cell.length_c   1.000
_cell.angle_alpha   90.00
_cell.angle_beta   90.00
_cell.angle_gamma   90.00
#
_symmetry.space_group_name_H-M   'P 1'
#
loop_
_entity.id
_entity.type
_entity.pdbx_description
1 polymer ?
#
loop_
_entity_poly.entity_id
_entity_poly.type
_entity_poly.pdbx_seq_one_letter_code
_entity_poly.pdbx_strand_id
1 'polypeptide(L)'
;QYVLLPYRCDPSRRVMALVVLPGNGRAVGDVLECLDVPKICERLTKGKMSQGVVFLPRFKVGGEIVGLGDPLKKLGVQRAFQPAAEFSLISEEPLYVSQVLQRVVV
;
A
#
# COMPACT_ATOMS: atom_id res chain seq x y z
N GLN A 1 -11.57 2.37 14.40
CA GLN A 1 -10.75 1.61 15.38
C GLN A 1 -9.61 0.93 14.64
N TYR A 2 -8.50 0.58 15.31
CA TYR A 2 -7.41 -0.15 14.68
C TYR A 2 -6.79 -1.15 15.65
N VAL A 3 -6.20 -2.23 15.12
CA VAL A 3 -5.41 -3.19 15.87
C VAL A 3 -4.09 -3.45 15.14
N LEU A 4 -3.03 -3.62 15.92
CA LEU A 4 -1.70 -3.99 15.43
C LEU A 4 -1.46 -5.47 15.74
N LEU A 5 -1.22 -6.25 14.69
CA LEU A 5 -0.99 -7.68 14.79
C LEU A 5 0.47 -7.99 14.40
N PRO A 6 1.35 -8.31 15.36
CA PRO A 6 2.73 -8.66 15.05
C PRO A 6 2.81 -10.02 14.36
N TYR A 7 3.61 -10.11 13.28
CA TYR A 7 3.92 -11.37 12.60
C TYR A 7 5.27 -11.90 13.07
N ARG A 8 5.26 -13.12 13.64
CA ARG A 8 6.41 -13.82 14.27
C ARG A 8 7.08 -13.01 15.40
N CYS A 9 7.57 -13.70 16.42
CA CYS A 9 8.41 -13.12 17.47
C CYS A 9 9.89 -13.17 17.08
N ASP A 10 10.27 -12.70 15.89
CA ASP A 10 11.68 -12.53 15.54
C ASP A 10 12.13 -11.12 15.95
N PRO A 11 13.07 -10.97 16.90
CA PRO A 11 13.54 -9.65 17.34
C PRO A 11 14.28 -8.86 16.25
N SER A 12 14.80 -9.53 15.20
CA SER A 12 15.55 -8.92 14.11
C SER A 12 14.68 -8.40 12.96
N ARG A 13 13.44 -8.89 12.82
CA ARG A 13 12.50 -8.50 11.77
C ARG A 13 11.09 -8.37 12.31
N ARG A 14 10.74 -7.16 12.75
CA ARG A 14 9.39 -6.85 13.23
C ARG A 14 8.49 -6.45 12.06
N VAL A 15 7.73 -7.41 11.55
CA VAL A 15 6.64 -7.15 10.61
C VAL A 15 5.33 -7.10 11.38
N MET A 16 4.47 -6.13 11.09
CA MET A 16 3.18 -5.97 11.75
C MET A 16 2.09 -5.69 10.72
N ALA A 17 0.92 -6.30 10.87
CA ALA A 17 -0.29 -5.86 10.18
C ALA A 17 -0.97 -4.76 10.99
N LEU A 18 -1.22 -3.62 10.34
CA LEU A 18 -2.17 -2.63 10.82
C LEU A 18 -3.54 -2.94 10.22
N VAL A 19 -4.47 -3.40 11.04
CA VAL A 19 -5.85 -3.64 10.63
C VAL A 19 -6.69 -2.44 11.09
N VAL A 20 -7.30 -1.74 10.15
CA VAL A 20 -8.17 -0.58 10.43
C VAL A 20 -9.60 -0.96 10.12
N LEU A 21 -10.48 -0.82 11.11
CA LEU A 21 -11.91 -1.03 10.96
C LEU A 21 -12.59 0.34 11.03
N PRO A 22 -13.33 0.77 9.97
CA PRO A 22 -14.09 2.00 9.99
C PRO A 22 -15.00 2.09 11.22
N GLY A 23 -15.25 3.31 11.68
CA GLY A 23 -16.26 3.54 12.72
C GLY A 23 -17.66 3.17 12.23
N ASN A 24 -18.60 2.96 13.15
CA ASN A 24 -19.99 2.65 12.79
C ASN A 24 -20.54 3.68 11.79
N GLY A 25 -21.15 3.19 10.70
CA GLY A 25 -21.72 4.04 9.65
C GLY A 25 -20.73 4.69 8.69
N ARG A 26 -19.42 4.40 8.78
CA ARG A 26 -18.41 4.89 7.81
C ARG A 26 -18.02 3.83 6.79
N ALA A 27 -17.84 4.24 5.55
CA ALA A 27 -17.34 3.40 4.48
C ALA A 27 -15.81 3.25 4.55
N VAL A 28 -15.27 2.27 3.82
CA VAL A 28 -13.82 2.10 3.66
C VAL A 28 -13.21 3.29 2.90
N GLY A 29 -13.92 3.82 1.91
CA GLY A 29 -13.49 5.00 1.13
C GLY A 29 -13.17 6.21 2.01
N ASP A 30 -14.05 6.53 2.96
CA ASP A 30 -13.85 7.63 3.91
C ASP A 30 -12.53 7.52 4.70
N VAL A 31 -12.12 6.29 5.01
CA VAL A 31 -10.86 6.02 5.72
C VAL A 31 -9.66 6.20 4.79
N LEU A 32 -9.78 5.76 3.52
CA LEU A 32 -8.72 5.87 2.52
C LEU A 32 -8.44 7.32 2.11
N GLU A 33 -9.49 8.14 1.94
CA GLU A 33 -9.36 9.56 1.58
C GLU A 33 -8.69 10.38 2.69
N CYS A 34 -8.89 9.98 3.95
CA CYS A 34 -8.28 10.62 5.11
C CYS A 34 -6.94 9.98 5.52
N LEU A 35 -6.44 9.01 4.74
CA LEU A 35 -5.24 8.25 5.07
C LEU A 35 -4.00 9.14 4.87
N ASP A 36 -3.32 9.43 5.97
CA ASP A 36 -2.21 10.37 5.99
C ASP A 36 -1.09 9.84 6.89
N VAL A 37 0.14 9.84 6.38
CA VAL A 37 1.29 9.17 7.02
C VAL A 37 1.60 9.76 8.40
N PRO A 38 1.69 11.09 8.59
CA PRO A 38 1.92 11.69 9.90
C PRO A 38 0.82 11.32 10.91
N LYS A 39 -0.46 11.34 10.50
CA LYS A 39 -1.58 10.96 11.38
C LYS A 39 -1.53 9.49 11.79
N ILE A 40 -1.13 8.61 10.87
CA ILE A 40 -0.95 7.19 11.18
C ILE A 40 0.22 7.03 12.16
N CYS A 41 1.39 7.60 11.87
CA CYS A 41 2.56 7.53 12.75
C CYS A 41 2.28 8.08 14.14
N GLU A 42 1.56 9.20 14.24
CA GLU A 42 1.13 9.78 15.51
C GLU A 42 0.23 8.82 16.29
N ARG A 43 -0.77 8.20 15.63
CA ARG A 43 -1.65 7.21 16.27
C ARG A 43 -0.89 5.97 16.72
N LEU A 44 0.08 5.50 15.93
CA LEU A 44 0.89 4.33 16.25
C LEU A 44 1.83 4.59 17.44
N THR A 45 2.37 5.80 17.58
CA THR A 45 3.27 6.16 18.68
C THR A 45 2.53 6.51 19.98
N LYS A 46 1.35 7.13 19.90
CA LYS A 46 0.54 7.52 21.06
C LYS A 46 -0.44 6.43 21.52
N GLY A 47 -0.63 5.38 20.73
CA GLY A 47 -1.55 4.30 21.03
C GLY A 47 -1.19 3.57 22.32
N LYS A 48 -2.16 3.39 23.22
CA LYS A 48 -1.98 2.58 24.42
C LYS A 48 -2.30 1.12 24.11
N MET A 49 -1.52 0.19 24.67
CA MET A 49 -1.89 -1.22 24.64
C MET A 49 -3.15 -1.44 25.49
N SER A 50 -4.09 -2.19 24.95
CA SER A 50 -5.32 -2.59 25.62
C SER A 50 -5.55 -4.09 25.42
N GLN A 51 -6.11 -4.75 26.43
CA GLN A 51 -6.59 -6.13 26.28
C GLN A 51 -7.95 -6.13 25.59
N GLY A 52 -8.17 -7.13 24.72
CA GLY A 52 -9.43 -7.28 23.99
C GLY A 52 -9.46 -8.58 23.20
N VAL A 53 -10.64 -8.91 22.67
CA VAL A 53 -10.86 -10.08 21.81
C VAL A 53 -10.89 -9.62 20.35
N VAL A 54 -10.07 -10.24 19.51
CA VAL A 54 -10.00 -9.94 18.07
C VAL A 54 -10.70 -11.04 17.29
N PHE A 55 -11.76 -10.69 16.57
CA PHE A 55 -12.41 -11.55 15.58
C PHE A 55 -11.95 -11.13 14.19
N LEU A 56 -10.99 -11.86 13.62
CA LEU A 56 -10.47 -11.62 12.28
C LEU A 56 -10.79 -12.83 11.39
N PRO A 57 -11.57 -12.67 10.31
CA PRO A 57 -11.83 -13.77 9.40
C PRO A 57 -10.55 -14.21 8.71
N ARG A 58 -10.43 -15.51 8.43
CA ARG A 58 -9.39 -15.99 7.52
C ARG A 58 -9.77 -15.53 6.11
N PHE A 59 -8.83 -14.86 5.45
CA PHE A 59 -9.00 -14.43 4.07
C PHE A 59 -7.73 -14.74 3.29
N LYS A 60 -7.86 -14.76 1.97
CA LYS A 60 -6.75 -14.82 1.03
C LYS A 60 -6.98 -13.72 0.00
N VAL A 61 -6.01 -12.85 -0.20
CA VAL A 61 -6.08 -11.82 -1.25
C VAL A 61 -5.11 -12.24 -2.35
N GLY A 62 -5.68 -12.78 -3.43
CA GLY A 62 -4.97 -12.95 -4.70
C GLY A 62 -5.47 -11.90 -5.67
N GLY A 63 -4.55 -11.12 -6.25
CA GLY A 63 -4.87 -10.17 -7.30
C GLY A 63 -4.72 -10.77 -8.69
N GLU A 64 -5.59 -10.35 -9.60
CA GLU A 64 -5.28 -10.31 -11.03
C GLU A 64 -4.06 -9.41 -11.28
N ILE A 65 -3.46 -9.52 -12.46
CA ILE A 65 -2.38 -8.59 -12.85
C ILE A 65 -3.00 -7.20 -13.02
N VAL A 66 -2.57 -6.24 -12.20
CA VAL A 66 -3.05 -4.85 -12.24
C VAL A 66 -2.07 -3.99 -13.03
N GLY A 67 -2.57 -3.21 -13.99
CA GLY A 67 -1.79 -2.21 -14.70
C GLY A 67 -1.62 -0.93 -13.87
N LEU A 68 -0.38 -0.51 -13.65
CA LEU A 68 -0.05 0.70 -12.88
C LEU A 68 0.23 1.94 -13.76
N GLY A 69 0.15 1.81 -15.09
CA GLY A 69 0.47 2.91 -16.01
C GLY A 69 -0.31 4.19 -15.69
N ASP A 70 -1.63 4.12 -15.60
CA ASP A 70 -2.47 5.29 -15.32
C ASP A 70 -2.29 5.84 -13.90
N PRO A 71 -2.26 5.02 -12.82
CA PRO A 71 -1.90 5.50 -11.49
C PRO A 71 -0.56 6.24 -11.45
N LEU A 72 0.49 5.70 -12.07
CA LEU A 72 1.82 6.32 -12.07
C LEU A 72 1.86 7.63 -12.86
N LYS A 73 1.17 7.70 -14.01
CA LYS A 73 1.01 8.96 -14.77
C LYS A 73 0.30 10.03 -13.94
N LYS A 74 -0.78 9.66 -13.22
CA LYS A 74 -1.50 10.57 -12.32
C LYS A 74 -0.64 11.03 -11.14
N LEU A 75 0.32 10.22 -10.70
CA LEU A 75 1.32 10.58 -9.69
C LEU A 75 2.48 11.44 -10.25
N GLY A 76 2.50 11.74 -11.55
CA GLY A 76 3.47 12.63 -12.19
C GLY A 76 4.53 11.93 -13.03
N VAL A 77 4.56 10.59 -13.05
CA VAL A 77 5.50 9.81 -13.88
C VAL A 77 4.96 9.75 -15.31
N GLN A 78 4.98 10.87 -16.03
CA GLN A 78 4.40 10.97 -17.37
C GLN A 78 5.41 10.63 -18.47
N ARG A 79 6.61 11.26 -18.39
CA ARG A 79 7.66 11.17 -19.44
C ARG A 79 8.11 9.74 -19.70
N ALA A 80 8.18 8.90 -18.67
CA ALA A 80 8.60 7.50 -18.79
C ALA A 80 7.74 6.65 -19.74
N PHE A 81 6.48 7.04 -19.97
CA PHE A 81 5.53 6.32 -20.82
C PHE A 81 5.38 6.96 -22.22
N GLN A 82 6.27 7.88 -22.59
CA GLN A 82 6.22 8.61 -23.85
C GLN A 82 7.50 8.36 -24.65
N PRO A 83 7.47 8.50 -25.99
CA PRO A 83 8.66 8.35 -26.82
C PRO A 83 9.82 9.30 -26.46
N ALA A 84 9.52 10.42 -25.78
CA ALA A 84 10.51 11.37 -25.27
C ALA A 84 11.16 10.94 -23.94
N ALA A 85 10.97 9.69 -23.51
CA ALA A 85 11.63 9.14 -22.34
C ALA A 85 13.15 9.05 -22.56
N GLU A 86 13.92 9.34 -21.52
CA GLU A 86 15.38 9.26 -21.55
C GLU A 86 15.82 8.03 -20.77
N PHE A 87 16.00 6.92 -21.48
CA PHE A 87 16.51 5.67 -20.92
C PHE A 87 17.88 5.30 -21.50
N SER A 88 18.74 6.31 -21.74
CA SER A 88 20.07 6.16 -22.33
C SER A 88 21.04 5.31 -21.49
N LEU A 89 20.79 5.15 -20.19
CA LEU A 89 21.55 4.24 -19.32
C LEU A 89 21.07 2.78 -19.40
N ILE A 90 19.96 2.50 -20.10
CA ILE A 90 19.39 1.16 -20.28
C ILE A 90 19.65 0.67 -21.71
N SER A 91 19.47 1.54 -22.71
CA SER A 91 19.68 1.24 -24.12
C SER A 91 20.16 2.47 -24.88
N GLU A 92 20.97 2.24 -25.92
CA GLU A 92 21.35 3.29 -26.87
C GLU A 92 20.20 3.67 -27.81
N GLU A 93 19.23 2.76 -28.01
CA GLU A 93 18.03 3.01 -28.80
C GLU A 93 16.94 3.71 -27.97
N PRO A 94 16.09 4.56 -28.58
CA PRO A 94 14.96 5.19 -27.88
C PRO A 94 13.98 4.14 -27.35
N LEU A 95 13.78 4.14 -26.03
CA LEU A 95 12.82 3.25 -25.35
C LEU A 95 11.84 4.08 -24.52
N TYR A 96 10.68 3.49 -24.24
CA TYR A 96 9.73 4.01 -23.28
C TYR A 96 9.01 2.85 -22.58
N VAL A 97 8.43 3.12 -21.41
CA VAL A 97 7.66 2.13 -20.66
C VAL A 97 6.31 1.94 -21.34
N SER A 98 6.10 0.75 -21.91
CA SER A 98 4.81 0.38 -22.52
C SER A 98 3.77 0.06 -21.46
N GLN A 99 4.13 -0.76 -20.45
CA GLN A 99 3.25 -1.18 -19.37
C GLN A 99 4.03 -1.40 -18.07
N VAL A 100 3.35 -1.18 -16.95
CA VAL A 100 3.82 -1.59 -15.62
C VAL A 100 2.76 -2.50 -15.03
N LEU A 101 3.12 -3.75 -14.77
CA LEU A 101 2.21 -4.80 -14.32
C LEU A 101 2.58 -5.21 -12.89
N GLN A 102 1.62 -5.16 -11.97
CA GLN A 102 1.78 -5.59 -10.59
C GLN A 102 0.85 -6.76 -10.29
N ARG A 103 1.41 -7.85 -9.78
CA ARG A 103 0.66 -8.99 -9.26
C ARG A 103 0.93 -9.12 -7.76
N VAL A 104 -0.14 -9.24 -6.96
CA VAL A 104 -0.04 -9.32 -5.50
C VAL A 104 -0.68 -10.63 -5.02
N VAL A 105 -0.02 -11.28 -4.07
CA VAL A 105 -0.52 -12.46 -3.35
C VAL A 105 -0.20 -12.27 -1.88
N VAL A 106 -1.24 -12.25 -1.04
CA VAL A 106 -1.15 -12.11 0.43
C VAL A 106 -2.09 -13.11 1.10
#